data_AF-A0A7S3U095-F1
#
_entry.id   AF-A0A7S3U095-F1
#
_cell.length_a   1.000
_cell.length_b   1.000
_cell.length_c   1.000
_cell.angle_alpha   90.00
_cell.angle_beta   90.00
_cell.angle_gamma   90.00
#
_symmetry.space_group_name_H-M   'P 1'
#
loop_
_entity.id
_entity.type
_entity.pdbx_description
1 polymer ?
#
loop_
_entity_poly.entity_id
_entity_poly.type
_entity_poly.pdbx_seq_one_letter_code
_entity_poly.pdbx_strand_id
1 'polypeptide(L)'
;GGGGRHRGGAPADAPRVVAAPHPLADRLRSAYLAAGGREPDATTCHADACGTVDYIMYDARALSPRTLLPTPSLREVLAEGARWPSRQRPSDHVPIACDLEVLVEGGRGGE
;
A
#
# COMPACT_ATOMS: atom_id res chain seq x y z
N GLY A 1 17.34 21.45 42.53
CA GLY A 1 16.92 22.17 41.31
C GLY A 1 16.03 21.25 40.50
N GLY A 2 14.79 21.65 40.24
CA GLY A 2 13.80 20.84 39.52
C GLY A 2 14.01 20.92 38.01
N GLY A 3 14.16 19.76 37.37
CA GLY A 3 14.15 19.63 35.91
C GLY A 3 12.73 19.42 35.40
N GLY A 4 12.14 20.46 34.83
CA GLY A 4 10.81 20.43 34.22
C GLY A 4 10.77 19.50 33.01
N ARG A 5 9.85 18.54 33.04
CA ARG A 5 9.49 17.74 31.87
C ARG A 5 8.64 18.60 30.95
N HIS A 6 9.20 19.04 29.83
CA HIS A 6 8.43 19.61 28.73
C HIS A 6 7.59 18.48 28.10
N ARG A 7 6.34 18.32 28.56
CA ARG A 7 5.32 17.61 27.78
C ARG A 7 4.94 18.54 26.63
N GLY A 8 5.42 18.25 25.43
CA GLY A 8 4.93 18.90 24.21
C GLY A 8 3.43 18.66 24.10
N GLY A 9 2.64 19.70 24.32
CA GLY A 9 1.19 19.66 24.09
C GLY A 9 0.95 19.48 22.59
N ALA A 10 0.18 18.47 22.23
CA ALA A 10 -0.31 18.34 20.86
C ALA A 10 -1.07 19.63 20.48
N PRO A 11 -0.88 20.16 19.26
CA PRO A 11 -1.57 21.38 18.83
C PRO A 11 -3.09 21.19 18.90
N ALA A 12 -3.78 22.19 19.45
CA ALA A 12 -5.21 22.16 19.76
C ALA A 12 -6.13 21.95 18.52
N ASP A 13 -5.57 22.06 17.31
CA ASP A 13 -6.27 21.93 16.03
C ASP A 13 -5.92 20.65 15.25
N ALA A 14 -5.29 19.65 15.89
CA ALA A 14 -5.11 18.35 15.24
C ALA A 14 -6.50 17.75 14.93
N PRO A 15 -6.79 17.35 13.67
CA PRO A 15 -8.09 16.79 13.31
C PRO A 15 -8.38 15.61 14.23
N ARG A 16 -9.53 15.68 14.90
CA ARG A 16 -9.98 14.62 15.80
C ARG A 16 -10.30 13.39 14.95
N VAL A 17 -9.37 12.45 14.88
CA VAL A 17 -9.58 11.17 14.20
C VAL A 17 -10.70 10.45 14.95
N VAL A 18 -11.90 10.45 14.38
CA VAL A 18 -13.00 9.65 14.88
C VAL A 18 -12.80 8.25 14.32
N ALA A 19 -12.51 7.29 15.19
CA ALA A 19 -12.50 5.88 14.84
C ALA A 19 -13.94 5.45 14.53
N ALA A 20 -14.37 5.65 13.29
CA ALA A 20 -15.61 5.12 12.75
C ALA A 20 -15.31 3.85 11.93
N PRO A 21 -16.16 2.83 11.99
CA PRO A 21 -16.00 1.67 11.12
C PRO A 21 -16.08 2.11 9.66
N HIS A 22 -15.04 1.84 8.88
CA HIS A 22 -15.07 2.11 7.44
C HIS A 22 -16.02 1.10 6.77
N PRO A 23 -17.04 1.52 5.99
CA PRO A 23 -18.07 0.63 5.44
C PRO A 23 -17.54 -0.53 4.58
N LEU A 24 -16.33 -0.37 4.05
CA LEU A 24 -15.65 -1.39 3.23
C LEU A 24 -14.57 -2.16 3.98
N ALA A 25 -14.34 -1.94 5.28
CA ALA A 25 -13.23 -2.53 6.03
C ALA A 25 -13.14 -4.06 5.85
N ASP A 26 -14.28 -4.76 5.98
CA ASP A 26 -14.33 -6.22 5.86
C ASP A 26 -14.25 -6.72 4.40
N ARG A 27 -14.35 -5.81 3.43
CA ARG A 27 -14.39 -6.08 1.98
C ARG A 27 -13.09 -5.75 1.27
N LEU A 28 -12.32 -4.80 1.80
CA LEU A 28 -11.05 -4.38 1.20
C LEU A 28 -9.99 -5.48 1.33
N ARG A 29 -9.32 -5.79 0.24
CA ARG A 29 -8.19 -6.73 0.18
C ARG A 29 -7.05 -6.08 -0.59
N SER A 30 -5.81 -6.46 -0.26
CA SER A 30 -4.63 -6.09 -1.05
C SER A 30 -4.61 -6.91 -2.35
N ALA A 31 -4.45 -6.23 -3.48
CA ALA A 31 -4.34 -6.87 -4.78
C ALA A 31 -3.09 -7.77 -4.88
N TYR A 32 -1.94 -7.32 -4.36
CA TYR A 32 -0.69 -8.09 -4.41
C TYR A 32 -0.76 -9.34 -3.54
N LEU A 33 -1.31 -9.23 -2.33
CA LEU A 33 -1.53 -10.40 -1.48
C LEU A 33 -2.54 -11.38 -2.11
N ALA A 34 -3.64 -10.88 -2.66
CA ALA A 34 -4.72 -11.71 -3.20
C ALA A 34 -4.31 -12.46 -4.49
N ALA A 35 -3.71 -11.78 -5.47
CA ALA A 35 -3.33 -12.37 -6.76
C ALA A 35 -1.90 -12.95 -6.77
N GLY A 36 -0.97 -12.34 -6.03
CA GLY A 36 0.44 -12.74 -5.98
C GLY A 36 0.79 -13.62 -4.79
N GLY A 37 -0.12 -13.82 -3.84
CA GLY A 37 0.09 -14.63 -2.63
C GLY A 37 0.99 -13.98 -1.58
N ARG A 38 1.54 -12.79 -1.85
CA ARG A 38 2.40 -12.03 -0.94
C ARG A 38 2.43 -10.55 -1.31
N GLU A 39 2.75 -9.70 -0.33
CA GLU A 39 3.06 -8.31 -0.60
C GLU A 39 4.44 -8.16 -1.28
N PRO A 40 4.70 -7.05 -2.01
CA PRO A 40 6.03 -6.69 -2.48
C PRO A 40 7.07 -6.74 -1.35
N ASP A 41 8.34 -6.97 -1.71
CA ASP A 41 9.45 -6.86 -0.75
C ASP A 41 9.66 -5.41 -0.32
N ALA A 42 9.60 -4.51 -1.30
CA ALA A 42 9.69 -3.08 -1.10
C ALA A 42 8.89 -2.33 -2.17
N THR A 43 8.13 -1.33 -1.74
CA THR A 43 7.55 -0.31 -2.61
C THR A 43 8.29 1.01 -2.48
N THR A 44 9.07 1.19 -1.41
CA THR A 44 10.01 2.29 -1.19
C THR A 44 11.36 1.79 -0.70
N CYS A 45 12.44 2.47 -1.06
CA CYS A 45 13.76 2.20 -0.48
C CYS A 45 14.68 3.43 -0.54
N HIS A 46 14.90 4.06 0.61
CA HIS A 46 15.75 5.23 0.76
C HIS A 46 16.76 5.02 1.90
N ALA A 47 17.43 6.09 2.31
CA ALA A 47 18.55 6.05 3.24
C ALA A 47 18.28 5.37 4.59
N ASP A 48 17.04 5.52 5.08
CA ASP A 48 16.67 5.23 6.46
C ASP A 48 15.64 4.10 6.56
N ALA A 49 14.96 3.78 5.45
CA ALA A 49 13.95 2.73 5.41
C ALA A 49 13.80 2.12 4.01
N CYS A 50 13.57 0.81 3.97
CA CYS A 50 13.14 0.08 2.79
C CYS A 50 12.04 -0.91 3.19
N GLY A 51 10.96 -0.95 2.41
CA GLY A 51 9.84 -1.82 2.71
C GLY A 51 8.59 -1.47 1.90
N THR A 52 7.50 -2.16 2.21
CA THR A 52 6.21 -2.00 1.52
C THR A 52 5.30 -1.09 2.32
N VAL A 53 4.94 0.03 1.70
CA VAL A 53 4.06 1.07 2.26
C VAL A 53 2.96 1.50 1.28
N ASP A 54 3.03 1.05 0.04
CA ASP A 54 2.05 1.34 -1.01
C ASP A 54 1.20 0.10 -1.29
N TYR A 55 -0.13 0.28 -1.35
CA TYR A 55 -1.08 -0.81 -1.53
C TYR A 55 -2.15 -0.44 -2.56
N ILE A 56 -2.52 -1.40 -3.40
CA ILE A 56 -3.75 -1.34 -4.19
C ILE A 56 -4.81 -2.13 -3.43
N MET A 57 -5.68 -1.41 -2.73
CA MET A 57 -6.81 -2.00 -2.03
C MET A 57 -8.02 -2.06 -2.96
N TYR A 58 -8.68 -3.21 -3.05
CA TYR A 58 -9.88 -3.39 -3.87
C TYR A 58 -11.01 -4.02 -3.06
N ASP A 59 -12.26 -3.74 -3.45
CA ASP A 59 -13.44 -4.40 -2.90
C ASP A 59 -13.60 -5.79 -3.51
N ALA A 60 -13.32 -6.83 -2.71
CA ALA A 60 -13.32 -8.21 -3.17
C ALA A 60 -14.69 -8.77 -3.56
N ARG A 61 -15.78 -8.02 -3.35
CA ARG A 61 -17.12 -8.38 -3.85
C ARG A 61 -17.42 -7.84 -5.24
N ALA A 62 -16.70 -6.80 -5.67
CA ALA A 62 -16.98 -6.07 -6.90
C ALA A 62 -15.87 -6.18 -7.94
N LEU A 63 -14.64 -6.47 -7.50
CA LEU A 63 -13.47 -6.47 -8.37
C LEU A 63 -12.66 -7.75 -8.14
N SER A 64 -11.93 -8.17 -9.17
CA SER A 64 -10.97 -9.28 -9.11
C SER A 64 -9.64 -8.89 -9.79
N PRO A 65 -8.49 -8.98 -9.09
CA PRO A 65 -7.18 -8.72 -9.68
C PRO A 65 -6.79 -9.83 -10.66
N ARG A 66 -6.37 -9.45 -11.87
CA ARG A 66 -6.03 -10.38 -12.96
C ARG A 66 -4.54 -10.55 -13.17
N THR A 67 -3.84 -9.43 -13.16
CA THR A 67 -2.40 -9.34 -13.41
C THR A 67 -1.83 -8.31 -12.45
N LEU A 68 -0.56 -8.48 -12.10
CA LEU A 68 0.18 -7.56 -11.26
C LEU A 68 1.42 -7.10 -12.03
N LEU A 69 1.75 -5.82 -11.93
CA LEU A 69 3.06 -5.34 -12.37
C LEU A 69 4.12 -5.91 -11.40
N PRO A 70 5.11 -6.67 -11.88
CA PRO A 70 6.16 -7.19 -11.01
C PRO A 70 6.90 -6.06 -10.30
N THR A 71 7.11 -6.22 -9.00
CA THR A 71 7.93 -5.33 -8.19
C THR A 71 9.32 -5.93 -8.00
N PRO A 72 10.37 -5.11 -7.89
CA PRO A 72 11.72 -5.63 -7.63
C PRO A 72 11.76 -6.31 -6.26
N SER A 73 12.46 -7.44 -6.20
CA SER A 73 12.83 -8.12 -4.96
C SER A 73 13.84 -7.28 -4.17
N LEU A 74 13.90 -7.49 -2.86
CA LEU A 74 14.87 -6.81 -2.01
C LEU A 74 16.31 -7.03 -2.49
N ARG A 75 16.61 -8.23 -3.03
CA ARG A 75 17.93 -8.54 -3.60
C ARG A 75 18.27 -7.66 -4.80
N GLU A 76 17.31 -7.42 -5.69
CA GLU A 76 17.50 -6.54 -6.85
C GLU A 76 17.70 -5.09 -6.40
N VAL A 77 16.91 -4.62 -5.43
CA VAL A 77 17.07 -3.28 -4.84
C VAL A 77 18.47 -3.09 -4.24
N LEU A 78 18.96 -4.09 -3.48
CA LEU A 78 20.30 -4.06 -2.90
C LEU A 78 21.40 -4.08 -3.96
N ALA A 79 21.22 -4.84 -5.05
CA ALA A 79 22.17 -4.91 -6.15
C ALA A 79 22.32 -3.57 -6.91
N GLU A 80 21.29 -2.73 -6.91
CA GLU A 80 21.29 -1.39 -7.52
C GLU A 80 21.95 -0.32 -6.64
N GLY A 81 22.51 -0.70 -5.48
CA GLY A 81 23.09 0.22 -4.51
C GLY A 81 22.16 0.60 -3.36
N ALA A 82 21.05 -0.15 -3.20
CA ALA A 82 20.16 -0.10 -2.04
C ALA A 82 19.53 1.27 -1.75
N ARG A 83 19.45 2.17 -2.74
CA ARG A 83 18.88 3.51 -2.57
C ARG A 83 18.21 4.01 -3.83
N TRP A 84 16.96 4.41 -3.67
CA TRP A 84 16.20 5.23 -4.59
C TRP A 84 15.91 6.60 -3.95
N PRO A 85 15.71 7.67 -4.74
CA PRO A 85 15.85 7.72 -6.20
C PRO A 85 17.31 7.53 -6.66
N SER A 86 17.51 7.24 -7.95
CA SER A 86 18.80 7.09 -8.62
C SER A 86 18.77 7.73 -10.01
N ARG A 87 19.89 7.75 -10.75
CA ARG A 87 19.90 8.23 -12.15
C ARG A 87 18.90 7.49 -13.06
N GLN A 88 18.59 6.24 -12.74
CA GLN A 88 17.67 5.40 -13.52
C GLN A 88 16.25 5.41 -12.93
N ARG A 89 16.07 5.87 -11.69
CA ARG A 89 14.78 5.90 -10.99
C ARG A 89 14.52 7.28 -10.39
N PRO A 90 13.55 8.04 -10.90
CA PRO A 90 13.32 9.42 -10.45
C PRO A 90 12.61 9.52 -9.08
N SER A 91 12.15 8.41 -8.51
CA SER A 91 11.40 8.34 -7.25
C SER A 91 12.05 7.33 -6.31
N ASP A 92 11.92 7.55 -5.00
CA ASP A 92 12.22 6.57 -3.94
C ASP A 92 11.17 5.47 -3.82
N HIS A 93 10.01 5.64 -4.47
CA HIS A 93 8.98 4.63 -4.62
C HIS A 93 9.00 3.99 -6.01
N VAL A 94 8.63 2.70 -6.09
CA VAL A 94 8.35 2.02 -7.36
C VAL A 94 6.87 2.07 -7.70
N PRO A 95 6.52 2.16 -9.00
CA PRO A 95 5.14 2.02 -9.41
C PRO A 95 4.62 0.61 -9.05
N ILE A 96 3.42 0.58 -8.48
CA ILE A 96 2.63 -0.64 -8.34
C ILE A 96 1.41 -0.53 -9.25
N ALA A 97 1.03 -1.63 -9.90
CA ALA A 97 -0.12 -1.63 -10.81
C ALA A 97 -0.77 -3.02 -10.85
N CYS A 98 -2.06 -3.03 -11.11
CA CYS A 98 -2.87 -4.24 -11.20
C CYS A 98 -4.01 -4.02 -12.19
N ASP A 99 -4.25 -4.98 -13.08
CA ASP A 99 -5.46 -4.99 -13.89
C ASP A 99 -6.62 -5.56 -13.06
N LEU A 100 -7.71 -4.81 -12.94
CA LEU A 100 -8.89 -5.19 -12.18
C LEU A 100 -10.06 -5.50 -13.12
N GLU A 101 -10.68 -6.66 -12.92
CA GLU A 101 -11.90 -7.07 -13.62
C GLU A 101 -13.12 -6.78 -12.73
N VAL A 102 -14.19 -6.24 -13.31
CA VAL A 102 -15.47 -6.03 -12.61
C VAL A 102 -16.22 -7.35 -12.53
N LEU A 103 -16.61 -7.73 -11.31
CA LEU A 103 -17.47 -8.88 -11.07
C LEU A 103 -18.91 -8.47 -11.37
N VAL A 104 -19.46 -8.99 -12.48
CA VAL A 104 -20.88 -8.83 -12.78
C VAL A 104 -21.66 -9.81 -11.91
N GLU A 105 -22.56 -9.32 -11.06
CA GLU A 105 -23.52 -10.21 -10.41
C GLU A 105 -24.33 -10.89 -11.52
N GLY A 106 -24.31 -12.22 -11.55
CA GLY A 106 -25.06 -13.00 -12.53
C GLY A 106 -26.51 -12.55 -12.52
N GLY A 107 -26.89 -11.79 -13.54
CA GLY A 107 -28.28 -11.51 -13.83
C GLY A 107 -28.99 -12.84 -13.88
N ARG A 108 -30.09 -12.97 -13.13
CA ARG A 108 -31.06 -14.04 -13.33
C ARG A 108 -31.60 -13.91 -14.76
N GLY A 109 -30.87 -14.48 -15.73
CA GLY A 109 -31.34 -14.71 -17.08
C GLY A 109 -32.30 -15.89 -17.02
N GLY A 110 -33.53 -15.60 -16.64
CA GLY A 110 -34.67 -16.46 -16.91
C GLY A 110 -35.45 -15.84 -18.06
N GLU A 111 -35.27 -16.40 -19.25
CA GLU A 111 -36.30 -16.52 -20.28
C GLU A 111 -36.26 -17.95 -20.82
#